data_AF-A0A838VK08-F1
#
_entry.id   AF-A0A838VK08-F1
#
_cell.length_a   1.000
_cell.length_b   1.000
_cell.length_c   1.000
_cell.angle_alpha   90.00
_cell.angle_beta   90.00
_cell.angle_gamma   90.00
#
_symmetry.space_group_name_H-M   'P 1'
#
loop_
_entity.id
_entity.type
_entity.pdbx_description
1 polymer ?
#
loop_
_entity_poly.entity_id
_entity_poly.type
_entity_poly.pdbx_seq_one_letter_code
_entity_poly.pdbx_strand_id
1 'polypeptide(L)'
;MVSMNAVWDESAAFMRREAHLLVPLALATLLLGNTVGTLAQLAAPRGDIVASLVMIAGALWSIIGQLAIAALALRPGSSVGEALKLGASRLGKLLVVALLLGAVIFVACLPLVFGLAKSGYNPADPQIAAHLPAWAVFYTLLVIVILFWVSVRLSVLNALIVDRNPSPLAALREAFALTRGVAARLTLALILYAIVAFVVSLAVRFVLGSLFLVIARGLNSPFAGAVLDALASGLVATGFVLVATVFLAFLYRRLSNGI
;
A
#
# COMPACT_ATOMS: atom_id res chain seq x y z
N MET A 1 -2.75 -28.41 6.04
CA MET A 1 -1.74 -27.63 5.26
C MET A 1 -2.46 -26.52 4.50
N VAL A 2 -2.07 -25.25 4.68
CA VAL A 2 -2.68 -24.13 3.94
C VAL A 2 -2.19 -24.19 2.48
N SER A 3 -3.07 -24.53 1.54
CA SER A 3 -2.80 -24.43 0.10
C SER A 3 -3.08 -23.01 -0.36
N MET A 4 -2.08 -22.36 -0.95
CA MET A 4 -2.21 -20.98 -1.45
C MET A 4 -3.29 -20.88 -2.54
N ASN A 5 -3.43 -21.94 -3.35
CA ASN A 5 -4.45 -22.04 -4.38
C ASN A 5 -5.87 -22.01 -3.78
N ALA A 6 -6.11 -22.71 -2.66
CA ALA A 6 -7.43 -22.67 -2.04
C ALA A 6 -7.76 -21.29 -1.44
N VAL A 7 -6.75 -20.58 -0.90
CA VAL A 7 -6.93 -19.19 -0.44
C VAL A 7 -7.27 -18.28 -1.64
N TRP A 8 -6.56 -18.45 -2.75
CA TRP A 8 -6.85 -17.72 -3.99
C TRP A 8 -8.26 -18.01 -4.49
N ASP A 9 -8.66 -19.27 -4.62
CA ASP A 9 -9.96 -19.68 -5.13
C ASP A 9 -11.10 -19.15 -4.26
N GLU A 10 -10.96 -19.23 -2.93
CA GLU A 10 -11.93 -18.66 -1.99
C GLU A 10 -12.03 -17.14 -2.11
N SER A 11 -10.89 -16.45 -2.16
CA SER A 11 -10.86 -14.99 -2.28
C SER A 11 -11.45 -14.52 -3.62
N ALA A 12 -11.18 -15.25 -4.71
CA ALA A 12 -11.73 -14.96 -6.03
C ALA A 12 -13.24 -15.22 -6.09
N ALA A 13 -13.72 -16.31 -5.49
CA ALA A 13 -15.15 -16.60 -5.39
C ALA A 13 -15.88 -15.53 -4.56
N PHE A 14 -15.29 -15.09 -3.45
CA PHE A 14 -15.82 -13.99 -2.64
C PHE A 14 -15.86 -12.67 -3.43
N MET A 15 -14.78 -12.29 -4.09
CA MET A 15 -14.74 -11.07 -4.89
C MET A 15 -15.78 -11.07 -6.00
N ARG A 16 -16.01 -12.21 -6.67
CA ARG A 16 -17.05 -12.33 -7.70
C ARG A 16 -18.46 -12.18 -7.12
N ARG A 17 -18.72 -12.80 -5.96
CA ARG A 17 -20.03 -12.73 -5.31
C ARG A 17 -20.33 -11.32 -4.77
N GLU A 18 -19.36 -10.71 -4.10
CA GLU A 18 -19.52 -9.42 -3.45
C GLU A 18 -19.01 -8.24 -4.30
N ALA A 19 -18.78 -8.44 -5.60
CA ALA A 19 -18.25 -7.39 -6.50
C ALA A 19 -19.09 -6.11 -6.45
N HIS A 20 -20.42 -6.27 -6.35
CA HIS A 20 -21.38 -5.18 -6.27
C HIS A 20 -21.24 -4.31 -5.01
N LEU A 21 -20.64 -4.84 -3.93
CA LEU A 21 -20.32 -4.07 -2.71
C LEU A 21 -18.87 -3.59 -2.72
N LEU A 22 -17.94 -4.47 -3.09
CA LEU A 22 -16.51 -4.23 -3.01
C LEU A 22 -16.03 -3.19 -4.03
N VAL A 23 -16.51 -3.25 -5.27
CA VAL A 23 -16.07 -2.33 -6.33
C VAL A 23 -16.47 -0.90 -6.02
N PRO A 24 -17.75 -0.58 -5.73
CA PRO A 24 -18.13 0.80 -5.38
C PRO A 24 -17.40 1.30 -4.14
N LEU A 25 -17.22 0.45 -3.12
CA LEU A 25 -16.48 0.82 -1.92
C LEU A 25 -15.01 1.14 -2.23
N ALA A 26 -14.34 0.29 -3.01
CA ALA A 26 -12.95 0.49 -3.41
C ALA A 26 -12.78 1.77 -4.25
N LEU A 27 -13.71 2.05 -5.17
CA LEU A 27 -13.70 3.28 -5.94
C LEU A 27 -13.93 4.52 -5.05
N ALA A 28 -14.92 4.45 -4.16
CA ALA A 28 -15.25 5.57 -3.28
C ALA A 28 -14.16 5.89 -2.24
N THR A 29 -13.32 4.91 -1.90
CA THR A 29 -12.30 5.07 -0.85
C THR A 29 -10.87 5.11 -1.38
N LEU A 30 -10.46 4.09 -2.13
CA LEU A 30 -9.09 3.95 -2.63
C LEU A 30 -8.84 4.86 -3.82
N LEU A 31 -9.70 4.79 -4.85
CA LEU A 31 -9.53 5.62 -6.05
C LEU A 31 -9.70 7.09 -5.68
N LEU A 32 -10.79 7.43 -5.00
CA LEU A 32 -11.09 8.83 -4.64
C LEU A 32 -9.99 9.41 -3.74
N GLY A 33 -9.59 8.69 -2.68
CA GLY A 33 -8.57 9.17 -1.75
C GLY A 33 -7.22 9.41 -2.42
N ASN A 34 -6.74 8.44 -3.22
CA ASN A 34 -5.47 8.59 -3.94
C ASN A 34 -5.53 9.65 -5.05
N THR A 35 -6.60 9.69 -5.83
CA THR A 35 -6.73 10.63 -6.95
C THR A 35 -6.81 12.06 -6.42
N VAL A 36 -7.67 12.34 -5.45
CA VAL A 36 -7.82 13.68 -4.88
C VAL A 36 -6.51 14.17 -4.27
N GLY A 37 -5.79 13.33 -3.52
CA GLY A 37 -4.49 13.67 -2.97
C GLY A 37 -3.44 13.98 -4.05
N THR A 38 -3.41 13.18 -5.11
CA THR A 38 -2.48 13.37 -6.23
C THR A 38 -2.77 14.66 -7.00
N LEU A 39 -4.05 14.92 -7.29
CA LEU A 39 -4.47 16.12 -8.02
C LEU A 39 -4.25 17.40 -7.22
N ALA A 40 -4.48 17.37 -5.90
CA ALA A 40 -4.20 18.51 -5.04
C ALA A 40 -2.72 18.91 -5.10
N GLN A 41 -1.82 17.92 -5.07
CA GLN A 41 -0.37 18.16 -5.16
C GLN A 41 0.08 18.63 -6.54
N LEU A 42 -0.64 18.27 -7.61
CA LEU A 42 -0.35 18.71 -8.97
C LEU A 42 -0.86 20.13 -9.25
N ALA A 43 -1.99 20.51 -8.65
CA ALA A 43 -2.60 21.82 -8.84
C ALA A 43 -1.94 22.92 -8.00
N ALA A 44 -1.30 22.57 -6.90
CA ALA A 44 -0.77 23.51 -5.93
C ALA A 44 0.74 23.77 -6.08
N PRO A 45 1.23 24.95 -5.66
CA PRO A 45 2.65 25.21 -5.53
C PRO A 45 3.34 24.21 -4.58
N ARG A 46 4.62 23.92 -4.84
CA ARG A 46 5.41 23.07 -3.93
C ARG A 46 5.44 23.68 -2.53
N GLY A 47 5.10 22.88 -1.53
CA GLY A 47 5.06 23.29 -0.13
C GLY A 47 3.72 23.88 0.32
N ASP A 48 2.68 23.84 -0.53
CA ASP A 48 1.34 24.24 -0.12
C ASP A 48 0.81 23.31 0.98
N ILE A 49 0.50 23.93 2.12
CA ILE A 49 -0.02 23.26 3.31
C ILE A 49 -1.41 22.67 3.03
N VAL A 50 -2.26 23.37 2.26
CA VAL A 50 -3.62 22.92 1.95
C VAL A 50 -3.56 21.65 1.10
N ALA A 51 -2.74 21.64 0.05
CA ALA A 51 -2.55 20.44 -0.77
C ALA A 51 -1.98 19.26 0.02
N SER A 52 -1.05 19.53 0.94
CA SER A 52 -0.50 18.53 1.84
C SER A 52 -1.56 17.95 2.78
N LEU A 53 -2.44 18.80 3.35
CA LEU A 53 -3.56 18.36 4.19
C LEU A 53 -4.58 17.53 3.41
N VAL A 54 -4.89 17.92 2.17
CA VAL A 54 -5.80 17.16 1.27
C VAL A 54 -5.20 15.80 0.94
N MET A 55 -3.89 15.73 0.65
CA MET A 55 -3.18 14.48 0.43
C MET A 55 -3.24 13.57 1.66
N ILE A 56 -2.99 14.12 2.86
CA ILE A 56 -3.08 13.36 4.11
C ILE A 56 -4.52 12.86 4.33
N ALA A 57 -5.52 13.71 4.14
CA ALA A 57 -6.92 13.33 4.27
C ALA A 57 -7.31 12.20 3.29
N GLY A 58 -6.87 12.29 2.04
CA GLY A 58 -7.06 11.26 1.02
C GLY A 58 -6.41 9.93 1.40
N ALA A 59 -5.17 9.97 1.91
CA ALA A 59 -4.46 8.78 2.39
C ALA A 59 -5.18 8.11 3.58
N LEU A 60 -5.63 8.90 4.57
CA LEU A 60 -6.40 8.41 5.71
C LEU A 60 -7.73 7.77 5.26
N TRP A 61 -8.41 8.40 4.30
CA TRP A 61 -9.65 7.87 3.71
C TRP A 61 -9.41 6.53 2.99
N SER A 62 -8.34 6.43 2.21
CA SER A 62 -7.96 5.17 1.55
C SER A 62 -7.60 4.08 2.57
N ILE A 63 -6.92 4.42 3.67
CA ILE A 63 -6.64 3.47 4.76
C ILE A 63 -7.95 2.95 5.38
N ILE A 64 -8.93 3.83 5.65
CA ILE A 64 -10.26 3.42 6.16
C ILE A 64 -10.91 2.45 5.17
N GLY A 65 -10.84 2.74 3.86
CA GLY A 65 -11.34 1.87 2.80
C GLY A 65 -10.70 0.47 2.82
N GLN A 66 -9.38 0.39 2.93
CA GLN A 66 -8.67 -0.89 3.01
C GLN A 66 -9.10 -1.69 4.24
N LEU A 67 -9.24 -1.04 5.40
CA LEU A 67 -9.71 -1.69 6.63
C LEU A 67 -11.18 -2.14 6.53
N ALA A 68 -12.03 -1.36 5.86
CA ALA A 68 -13.43 -1.73 5.62
C ALA A 68 -13.55 -2.93 4.67
N ILE A 69 -12.76 -2.98 3.61
CA ILE A 69 -12.68 -4.14 2.70
C ILE A 69 -12.22 -5.38 3.48
N ALA A 70 -11.18 -5.25 4.31
CA ALA A 70 -10.74 -6.35 5.16
C ALA A 70 -11.83 -6.78 6.15
N ALA A 71 -12.59 -5.85 6.73
CA ALA A 71 -13.71 -6.14 7.62
C ALA A 71 -14.82 -6.94 6.92
N LEU A 72 -15.22 -6.53 5.71
CA LEU A 72 -16.22 -7.23 4.90
C LEU A 72 -15.77 -8.65 4.55
N ALA A 73 -14.47 -8.83 4.23
CA ALA A 73 -13.91 -10.14 3.93
C ALA A 73 -13.89 -11.07 5.16
N LEU A 74 -13.71 -10.51 6.36
CA LEU A 74 -13.64 -11.28 7.61
C LEU A 74 -15.02 -11.53 8.24
N ARG A 75 -16.00 -10.66 8.02
CA ARG A 75 -17.35 -10.73 8.62
C ARG A 75 -18.42 -10.78 7.52
N PRO A 76 -18.75 -11.98 7.01
CA PRO A 76 -19.82 -12.14 6.04
C PRO A 76 -21.15 -11.58 6.58
N GLY A 77 -21.84 -10.76 5.77
CA GLY A 77 -23.15 -10.19 6.12
C GLY A 77 -23.12 -8.83 6.82
N SER A 78 -21.96 -8.24 7.12
CA SER A 78 -21.90 -6.86 7.63
C SER A 78 -22.19 -5.84 6.54
N SER A 79 -22.85 -4.73 6.89
CA SER A 79 -23.10 -3.64 5.94
C SER A 79 -21.83 -2.83 5.63
N VAL A 80 -21.80 -2.15 4.48
CA VAL A 80 -20.68 -1.27 4.10
C VAL A 80 -20.46 -0.15 5.13
N GLY A 81 -21.55 0.40 5.69
CA GLY A 81 -21.48 1.44 6.73
C GLY A 81 -20.87 0.94 8.03
N GLU A 82 -21.22 -0.27 8.46
CA GLU A 82 -20.61 -0.91 9.63
C GLU A 82 -19.12 -1.18 9.42
N ALA A 83 -18.74 -1.65 8.24
CA ALA A 83 -17.35 -1.91 7.88
C ALA A 83 -16.51 -0.61 7.86
N LEU A 84 -17.04 0.49 7.31
CA LEU A 84 -16.40 1.80 7.33
C LEU A 84 -16.24 2.34 8.76
N LYS A 85 -17.29 2.25 9.58
CA LYS A 85 -17.24 2.67 10.99
C LYS A 85 -16.20 1.87 11.77
N LEU A 86 -16.15 0.56 11.52
CA LEU A 86 -15.13 -0.31 12.11
C LEU A 86 -13.73 0.11 11.65
N GLY A 87 -13.50 0.30 10.35
CA GLY A 87 -12.23 0.77 9.80
C GLY A 87 -11.77 2.10 10.42
N ALA A 88 -12.67 3.08 10.51
CA ALA A 88 -12.40 4.37 11.15
C ALA A 88 -12.04 4.22 12.64
N SER A 89 -12.72 3.35 13.38
CA SER A 89 -12.41 3.10 14.80
C SER A 89 -11.04 2.44 15.03
N ARG A 90 -10.49 1.78 14.00
CA ARG A 90 -9.19 1.10 14.05
C ARG A 90 -8.04 1.94 13.51
N LEU A 91 -8.34 3.02 12.79
CA LEU A 91 -7.36 3.89 12.17
C LEU A 91 -6.33 4.42 13.17
N GLY A 92 -6.77 4.87 14.36
CA GLY A 92 -5.84 5.39 15.37
C GLY A 92 -4.78 4.37 15.79
N LYS A 93 -5.16 3.10 15.94
CA LYS A 93 -4.19 2.04 16.27
C LYS A 93 -3.27 1.74 15.11
N LEU A 94 -3.80 1.70 13.89
CA LEU A 94 -2.97 1.51 12.71
C LEU A 94 -1.94 2.63 12.56
N LEU A 95 -2.33 3.89 12.83
CA LEU A 95 -1.43 5.04 12.82
C LEU A 95 -0.33 4.92 13.88
N VAL A 96 -0.66 4.46 15.09
CA VAL A 96 0.36 4.21 16.13
C VAL A 96 1.35 3.14 15.67
N VAL A 97 0.88 2.04 15.08
CA VAL A 97 1.77 1.00 14.56
C VAL A 97 2.60 1.52 13.38
N ALA A 98 2.00 2.29 12.47
CA ALA A 98 2.70 2.92 11.35
C ALA A 98 3.77 3.91 11.83
N LEU A 99 3.49 4.67 12.89
CA LEU A 99 4.44 5.60 13.50
C LEU A 99 5.62 4.84 14.15
N LEU A 100 5.34 3.75 14.86
CA LEU A 100 6.40 2.89 15.44
C LEU A 100 7.29 2.30 14.35
N LEU A 101 6.70 1.76 13.28
CA LEU A 101 7.44 1.23 12.15
C LEU A 101 8.23 2.34 11.44
N GLY A 102 7.60 3.50 11.23
CA GLY A 102 8.25 4.68 10.65
C GLY A 102 9.46 5.14 11.46
N ALA A 103 9.36 5.14 12.79
CA ALA A 103 10.48 5.45 13.69
C ALA A 103 11.61 4.42 13.56
N VAL A 104 11.29 3.12 13.48
CA VAL A 104 12.28 2.06 13.27
C VAL A 104 12.98 2.24 11.91
N ILE A 105 12.22 2.52 10.85
CA ILE A 105 12.77 2.79 9.51
C ILE A 105 13.66 4.03 9.53
N PHE A 106 13.20 5.10 10.17
CA PHE A 106 13.96 6.34 10.31
C PHE A 106 15.31 6.09 11.00
N VAL A 107 15.30 5.38 12.13
CA VAL A 107 16.53 4.99 12.85
C VAL A 107 17.42 4.10 11.98
N ALA A 108 16.84 3.15 11.23
CA ALA A 108 17.59 2.30 10.31
C ALA A 108 18.19 3.09 9.12
N CYS A 109 17.62 4.23 8.74
CA CYS A 109 18.18 5.09 7.70
C CYS A 109 19.25 6.08 8.21
N LEU A 110 19.37 6.29 9.53
CA LEU A 110 20.35 7.22 10.09
C LEU A 110 21.80 6.93 9.66
N PRO A 111 22.29 5.67 9.65
CA PRO A 111 23.66 5.37 9.23
C PRO A 111 23.94 5.79 7.79
N LEU A 112 22.94 5.70 6.91
CA LEU A 112 23.04 6.13 5.52
C LEU A 112 23.16 7.65 5.44
N VAL A 113 22.30 8.38 6.15
CA VAL A 113 22.32 9.86 6.17
C VAL A 113 23.64 10.37 6.73
N PHE A 114 24.07 9.87 7.90
CA PHE A 114 25.33 10.30 8.52
C PHE A 114 26.56 9.85 7.74
N GLY A 115 26.54 8.65 7.16
CA GLY A 115 27.64 8.15 6.36
C GLY A 115 27.84 8.94 5.08
N LEU A 116 26.75 9.30 4.38
CA LEU A 116 26.80 10.16 3.19
C LEU A 116 27.23 11.59 3.53
N ALA A 117 26.72 12.15 4.63
CA ALA A 117 27.15 13.47 5.10
C ALA A 117 28.66 13.51 5.40
N LYS A 118 29.19 12.46 6.04
CA LYS A 118 30.63 12.33 6.32
C LYS A 118 31.48 12.13 5.06
N SER A 119 30.95 11.48 4.02
CA SER A 119 31.67 11.32 2.75
C SER A 119 31.67 12.58 1.88
N GLY A 120 31.15 13.72 2.37
CA GLY A 120 31.03 14.96 1.61
C GLY A 120 30.01 14.89 0.49
N TYR A 121 29.10 13.90 0.53
CA TYR A 121 28.06 13.76 -0.48
C TYR A 121 27.08 14.92 -0.37
N ASN A 122 27.03 15.78 -1.39
CA ASN A 122 26.07 16.86 -1.49
C ASN A 122 25.02 16.50 -2.56
N PRO A 123 23.76 16.21 -2.19
CA PRO A 123 22.71 15.91 -3.16
C PRO A 123 22.36 17.11 -4.07
N ALA A 124 22.82 18.32 -3.74
CA ALA A 124 22.64 19.50 -4.58
C ALA A 124 23.66 19.60 -5.73
N ASP A 125 24.73 18.80 -5.71
CA ASP A 125 25.75 18.79 -6.76
C ASP A 125 25.50 17.60 -7.74
N PRO A 126 25.11 17.87 -9.00
CA PRO A 126 24.81 16.83 -9.98
C PRO A 126 25.97 15.88 -10.28
N GLN A 127 27.22 16.35 -10.16
CA GLN A 127 28.41 15.53 -10.46
C GLN A 127 28.70 14.53 -9.35
N ILE A 128 28.41 14.89 -8.10
CA ILE A 128 28.58 14.03 -6.92
C ILE A 128 27.36 13.12 -6.73
N ALA A 129 26.16 13.58 -7.09
CA ALA A 129 24.92 12.80 -7.04
C ALA A 129 24.96 11.55 -7.92
N ALA A 130 25.76 11.55 -9.00
CA ALA A 130 25.93 10.41 -9.90
C ALA A 130 26.81 9.29 -9.30
N HIS A 131 27.63 9.59 -8.28
CA HIS A 131 28.59 8.66 -7.70
C HIS A 131 28.25 8.36 -6.24
N LEU A 132 27.22 7.55 -6.03
CA LEU A 132 26.95 6.97 -4.72
C LEU A 132 28.10 6.03 -4.32
N PRO A 133 28.68 6.18 -3.12
CA PRO A 133 29.73 5.30 -2.67
C PRO A 133 29.19 3.86 -2.55
N ALA A 134 30.01 2.87 -2.92
CA ALA A 134 29.58 1.47 -3.00
C ALA A 134 28.93 0.98 -1.70
N TRP A 135 29.46 1.35 -0.54
CA TRP A 135 28.90 0.99 0.77
C TRP A 135 27.45 1.49 0.94
N ALA A 136 27.11 2.69 0.43
CA ALA A 136 25.77 3.25 0.55
C ALA A 136 24.78 2.49 -0.33
N VAL A 137 25.21 2.05 -1.53
CA VAL A 137 24.40 1.19 -2.39
C VAL A 137 24.14 -0.16 -1.71
N PHE A 138 25.18 -0.82 -1.19
CA PHE A 138 25.03 -2.08 -0.46
C PHE A 138 24.14 -1.94 0.78
N TYR A 139 24.31 -0.87 1.55
CA TYR A 139 23.47 -0.61 2.72
C TYR A 139 22.01 -0.36 2.33
N THR A 140 21.76 0.43 1.29
CA THR A 140 20.41 0.70 0.77
C THR A 140 19.74 -0.60 0.32
N LEU A 141 20.45 -1.45 -0.43
CA LEU A 141 19.95 -2.76 -0.85
C LEU A 141 19.61 -3.64 0.36
N LEU A 142 20.48 -3.66 1.38
CA LEU A 142 20.25 -4.41 2.61
C LEU A 142 18.98 -3.91 3.33
N VAL A 143 18.83 -2.60 3.47
CA VAL A 143 17.63 -1.99 4.07
C VAL A 143 16.38 -2.37 3.27
N ILE A 144 16.42 -2.27 1.93
CA ILE A 144 15.28 -2.66 1.06
C ILE A 144 14.91 -4.12 1.28
N VAL A 145 15.87 -5.04 1.31
CA VAL A 145 15.62 -6.48 1.52
C VAL A 145 14.99 -6.73 2.90
N ILE A 146 15.50 -6.08 3.95
CA ILE A 146 14.94 -6.19 5.31
C ILE A 146 13.51 -5.64 5.35
N LEU A 147 13.28 -4.45 4.77
CA LEU A 147 11.95 -3.83 4.74
C LEU A 147 10.96 -4.66 3.95
N PHE A 148 11.39 -5.25 2.83
CA PHE A 148 10.57 -6.17 2.07
C PHE A 148 10.18 -7.39 2.92
N TRP A 149 11.15 -8.00 3.60
CA TRP A 149 10.91 -9.15 4.48
C TRP A 149 9.95 -8.80 5.64
N VAL A 150 10.14 -7.64 6.28
CA VAL A 150 9.24 -7.14 7.33
C VAL A 150 7.84 -6.84 6.78
N SER A 151 7.73 -6.26 5.58
CA SER A 151 6.44 -5.94 4.95
C SER A 151 5.62 -7.19 4.67
N VAL A 152 6.26 -8.26 4.17
CA VAL A 152 5.63 -9.56 3.99
C VAL A 152 5.11 -10.10 5.31
N ARG A 153 5.89 -10.01 6.38
CA ARG A 153 5.52 -10.46 7.73
C ARG A 153 4.34 -9.67 8.32
N LEU A 154 4.28 -8.37 8.02
CA LEU A 154 3.24 -7.47 8.51
C LEU A 154 2.03 -7.37 7.56
N SER A 155 2.03 -8.05 6.43
CA SER A 155 0.91 -8.04 5.48
C SER A 155 -0.45 -8.44 6.10
N VAL A 156 -0.44 -9.34 7.08
CA VAL A 156 -1.63 -9.78 7.82
C VAL A 156 -2.06 -8.85 8.96
N LEU A 157 -1.28 -7.81 9.26
CA LEU A 157 -1.50 -6.89 10.37
C LEU A 157 -2.85 -6.16 10.24
N ASN A 158 -3.20 -5.71 9.02
CA ASN A 158 -4.46 -5.00 8.78
C ASN A 158 -5.67 -5.87 9.14
N ALA A 159 -5.66 -7.15 8.73
CA ALA A 159 -6.72 -8.10 9.05
C ALA A 159 -6.78 -8.41 10.56
N LEU A 160 -5.61 -8.59 11.21
CA LEU A 160 -5.51 -8.84 12.65
C LEU A 160 -6.06 -7.67 13.50
N ILE A 161 -5.73 -6.44 13.14
CA ILE A 161 -6.20 -5.24 13.86
C ILE A 161 -7.72 -5.08 13.73
N VAL A 162 -8.27 -5.37 12.55
CA VAL A 162 -9.71 -5.33 12.32
C VAL A 162 -10.44 -6.39 13.13
N ASP A 163 -9.93 -7.62 13.14
CA ASP A 163 -10.56 -8.77 13.79
C ASP A 163 -10.47 -8.70 15.33
N ARG A 164 -9.25 -8.67 15.87
CA ARG A 164 -8.97 -8.87 17.31
C ARG A 164 -8.65 -7.60 18.08
N ASN A 165 -8.34 -6.51 17.40
CA ASN A 165 -8.01 -5.23 18.01
C ASN A 165 -6.93 -5.26 19.13
N PRO A 166 -5.82 -6.01 18.98
CA PRO A 166 -4.80 -6.11 20.02
C PRO A 166 -4.11 -4.76 20.31
N SER A 167 -3.30 -4.71 21.37
CA SER A 167 -2.41 -3.56 21.62
C SER A 167 -1.35 -3.45 20.50
N PRO A 168 -0.79 -2.27 20.19
CA PRO A 168 0.11 -2.08 19.04
C PRO A 168 1.31 -3.04 19.03
N LEU A 169 1.93 -3.27 20.18
CA LEU A 169 3.06 -4.19 20.33
C LEU A 169 2.63 -5.66 20.23
N ALA A 170 1.46 -6.01 20.78
CA ALA A 170 0.91 -7.35 20.65
C ALA A 170 0.54 -7.65 19.19
N ALA A 171 -0.02 -6.67 18.46
CA ALA A 171 -0.36 -6.78 17.05
C ALA A 171 0.88 -7.16 16.20
N LEU A 172 2.01 -6.49 16.45
CA LEU A 172 3.27 -6.81 15.80
C LEU A 172 3.73 -8.23 16.16
N ARG A 173 3.78 -8.57 17.46
CA ARG A 173 4.24 -9.89 17.92
C ARG A 173 3.37 -11.04 17.37
N GLU A 174 2.06 -10.86 17.36
CA GLU A 174 1.10 -11.83 16.83
C GLU A 174 1.20 -11.97 15.31
N ALA A 175 1.33 -10.88 14.55
CA ALA A 175 1.56 -10.94 13.11
C ALA A 175 2.85 -11.73 12.77
N PHE A 176 3.91 -11.51 13.56
CA PHE A 176 5.16 -12.27 13.42
C PHE A 176 4.99 -13.75 13.77
N ALA A 177 4.22 -14.08 14.81
CA ALA A 177 3.95 -15.46 15.20
C ALA A 177 3.12 -16.21 14.14
N LEU A 178 2.05 -15.58 13.63
CA LEU A 178 1.15 -16.16 12.63
C LEU A 178 1.87 -16.47 11.30
N THR A 179 2.89 -15.68 10.94
CA THR A 179 3.61 -15.86 9.67
C THR A 179 4.79 -16.84 9.76
N ARG A 180 5.22 -17.30 10.95
CA ARG A 180 6.44 -18.14 11.13
C ARG A 180 6.46 -19.43 10.32
N GLY A 181 5.32 -20.09 10.12
CA GLY A 181 5.25 -21.37 9.38
C GLY A 181 5.04 -21.23 7.86
N VAL A 182 4.56 -20.08 7.37
CA VAL A 182 4.14 -19.90 5.97
C VAL A 182 4.92 -18.78 5.26
N ALA A 183 5.81 -18.08 5.97
CA ALA A 183 6.53 -16.91 5.47
C ALA A 183 7.21 -17.13 4.11
N ALA A 184 7.89 -18.27 3.88
CA ALA A 184 8.57 -18.50 2.61
C ALA A 184 7.58 -18.58 1.42
N ARG A 185 6.47 -19.32 1.59
CA ARG A 185 5.42 -19.43 0.55
C ARG A 185 4.67 -18.11 0.36
N LEU A 186 4.41 -17.40 1.46
CA LEU A 186 3.80 -16.07 1.43
C LEU A 186 4.72 -15.05 0.73
N THR A 187 6.01 -15.10 1.01
CA THR A 187 7.03 -14.25 0.36
C THR A 187 7.02 -14.51 -1.14
N LEU A 188 7.06 -15.78 -1.56
CA LEU A 188 7.03 -16.13 -2.99
C LEU A 188 5.74 -15.65 -3.68
N ALA A 189 4.58 -15.87 -3.04
CA ALA A 189 3.29 -15.41 -3.58
C ALA A 189 3.22 -13.88 -3.69
N LEU A 190 3.69 -13.15 -2.67
CA LEU A 190 3.74 -11.70 -2.68
C LEU A 190 4.77 -11.14 -3.68
N ILE A 191 5.91 -11.81 -3.87
CA ILE A 191 6.88 -11.46 -4.92
C ILE A 191 6.22 -11.62 -6.29
N LEU A 192 5.60 -12.76 -6.58
CA LEU A 192 4.95 -13.00 -7.87
C LEU A 192 3.83 -11.97 -8.12
N TYR A 193 3.00 -11.73 -7.11
CA TYR A 193 1.96 -10.70 -7.16
C TYR A 193 2.57 -9.30 -7.41
N ALA A 194 3.64 -8.94 -6.70
CA ALA A 194 4.30 -7.66 -6.85
C ALA A 194 4.91 -7.49 -8.24
N ILE A 195 5.52 -8.54 -8.81
CA ILE A 195 6.04 -8.53 -10.18
C ILE A 195 4.90 -8.30 -11.17
N VAL A 196 3.79 -9.03 -11.05
CA VAL A 196 2.63 -8.86 -11.94
C VAL A 196 2.06 -7.44 -11.81
N ALA A 197 1.83 -6.96 -10.60
CA ALA A 197 1.33 -5.62 -10.34
C ALA A 197 2.27 -4.56 -10.93
N PHE A 198 3.58 -4.71 -10.72
CA PHE A 198 4.59 -3.79 -11.25
C PHE A 198 4.60 -3.76 -12.78
N VAL A 199 4.62 -4.93 -13.43
CA VAL A 199 4.63 -5.03 -14.91
C VAL A 199 3.35 -4.43 -15.50
N VAL A 200 2.18 -4.75 -14.94
CA VAL A 200 0.90 -4.21 -15.41
C VAL A 200 0.83 -2.70 -15.17
N SER A 201 1.24 -2.22 -13.99
CA SER A 201 1.28 -0.79 -13.70
C SER A 201 2.22 -0.04 -14.64
N LEU A 202 3.40 -0.59 -14.96
CA LEU A 202 4.29 -0.01 -15.96
C LEU A 202 3.65 0.01 -17.34
N ALA A 203 3.09 -1.11 -17.80
CA ALA A 203 2.44 -1.20 -19.11
C ALA A 203 1.32 -0.16 -19.25
N VAL A 204 0.45 -0.05 -18.24
CA VAL A 204 -0.62 0.96 -18.20
C VAL A 204 -0.03 2.36 -18.23
N ARG A 205 0.99 2.65 -17.41
CA ARG A 205 1.59 3.98 -17.34
C ARG A 205 2.29 4.38 -18.64
N PHE A 206 2.93 3.45 -19.34
CA PHE A 206 3.53 3.71 -20.65
C PHE A 206 2.46 3.89 -21.74
N VAL A 207 1.47 3.00 -21.81
CA VAL A 207 0.42 3.04 -22.84
C VAL A 207 -0.51 4.23 -22.63
N LEU A 208 -1.14 4.33 -21.46
CA LEU A 208 -2.08 5.41 -21.16
C LEU A 208 -1.37 6.74 -20.95
N GLY A 209 -0.21 6.75 -20.28
CA GLY A 209 0.55 7.98 -20.07
C GLY A 209 1.01 8.60 -21.39
N SER A 210 1.43 7.80 -22.38
CA SER A 210 1.78 8.33 -23.71
C SER A 210 0.56 8.86 -24.45
N LEU A 211 -0.57 8.16 -24.42
CA LEU A 211 -1.83 8.62 -25.02
C LEU A 211 -2.33 9.93 -24.38
N PHE A 212 -2.34 10.00 -23.05
CA PHE A 212 -2.78 11.18 -22.32
C PHE A 212 -1.85 12.36 -22.48
N LEU A 213 -0.54 12.12 -22.66
CA LEU A 213 0.42 13.18 -22.98
C LEU A 213 0.14 13.79 -24.37
N VAL A 214 -0.25 12.97 -25.36
CA VAL A 214 -0.67 13.47 -26.68
C VAL A 214 -1.96 14.27 -26.57
N ILE A 215 -2.95 13.78 -25.83
CA ILE A 215 -4.22 14.49 -25.61
C ILE A 215 -3.99 15.81 -24.85
N ALA A 216 -3.12 15.83 -23.84
CA ALA A 216 -2.76 17.03 -23.09
C ALA A 216 -2.17 18.12 -23.98
N ARG A 217 -1.29 17.71 -24.91
CA ARG A 217 -0.72 18.61 -25.92
C ARG A 217 -1.79 19.12 -26.88
N GLY A 218 -2.72 18.26 -27.32
CA GLY A 218 -3.84 18.65 -28.18
C GLY A 218 -4.82 19.63 -27.51
N LEU A 219 -5.01 19.51 -26.20
CA LEU A 219 -5.88 20.38 -25.40
C LEU A 219 -5.18 21.65 -24.88
N ASN A 220 -3.88 21.85 -25.17
CA ASN A 220 -3.03 22.89 -24.58
C ASN A 220 -3.11 22.98 -23.04
N SER A 221 -3.45 21.87 -22.37
CA SER A 221 -3.62 21.81 -20.92
C SER A 221 -2.86 20.61 -20.36
N PRO A 222 -1.64 20.82 -19.82
CA PRO A 222 -0.88 19.79 -19.10
C PRO A 222 -1.66 19.18 -17.94
N PHE A 223 -2.54 19.98 -17.32
CA PHE A 223 -3.38 19.54 -16.20
C PHE A 223 -4.40 18.49 -16.62
N ALA A 224 -5.04 18.65 -17.78
CA ALA A 224 -6.02 17.68 -18.28
C ALA A 224 -5.40 16.28 -18.50
N GLY A 225 -4.17 16.22 -19.04
CA GLY A 225 -3.43 14.97 -19.17
C GLY A 225 -3.10 14.31 -17.84
N ALA A 226 -2.66 15.12 -16.87
CA ALA A 226 -2.32 14.64 -15.53
C ALA A 226 -3.55 14.09 -14.79
N VAL A 227 -4.73 14.69 -14.99
CA VAL A 227 -6.00 14.18 -14.44
C VAL A 227 -6.35 12.81 -14.99
N LEU A 228 -6.26 12.64 -16.31
CA LEU A 228 -6.55 11.35 -16.96
C LEU A 228 -5.56 10.27 -16.52
N ASP A 229 -4.27 10.60 -16.42
CA ASP A 229 -3.24 9.68 -15.94
C ASP A 229 -3.46 9.28 -14.47
N ALA A 230 -3.77 10.25 -13.60
CA ALA A 230 -4.05 10.00 -12.19
C ALA A 230 -5.29 9.09 -12.00
N LEU A 231 -6.35 9.31 -12.78
CA LEU A 231 -7.55 8.47 -12.74
C LEU A 231 -7.26 7.04 -13.23
N ALA A 232 -6.57 6.90 -14.35
CA ALA A 232 -6.29 5.58 -14.93
C ALA A 232 -5.32 4.77 -14.06
N SER A 233 -4.23 5.38 -13.61
CA SER A 233 -3.28 4.75 -12.69
C SER A 233 -3.94 4.43 -11.34
N GLY A 234 -4.78 5.33 -10.83
CA GLY A 234 -5.57 5.15 -9.61
C GLY A 234 -6.53 3.96 -9.72
N LEU A 235 -7.18 3.75 -10.86
CA LEU A 235 -8.08 2.61 -11.09
C LEU A 235 -7.34 1.28 -11.02
N VAL A 236 -6.19 1.21 -11.70
CA VAL A 236 -5.36 0.00 -11.72
C VAL A 236 -4.80 -0.30 -10.33
N ALA A 237 -4.27 0.72 -9.64
CA ALA A 237 -3.80 0.59 -8.27
C ALA A 237 -4.92 0.14 -7.32
N THR A 238 -6.13 0.69 -7.47
CA THR A 238 -7.30 0.33 -6.68
C THR A 238 -7.69 -1.13 -6.86
N GLY A 239 -7.71 -1.63 -8.11
CA GLY A 239 -7.99 -3.04 -8.39
C GLY A 239 -6.96 -3.97 -7.74
N PHE A 240 -5.68 -3.63 -7.84
CA PHE A 240 -4.62 -4.40 -7.18
C PHE A 240 -4.78 -4.40 -5.66
N VAL A 241 -4.91 -3.24 -5.03
CA VAL A 241 -5.08 -3.12 -3.58
C VAL A 241 -6.30 -3.88 -3.08
N LEU A 242 -7.42 -3.82 -3.82
CA LEU A 242 -8.63 -4.59 -3.48
C LEU A 242 -8.34 -6.10 -3.46
N VAL A 243 -7.75 -6.64 -4.53
CA VAL A 243 -7.39 -8.06 -4.63
C VAL A 243 -6.43 -8.46 -3.50
N ALA A 244 -5.39 -7.67 -3.27
CA ALA A 244 -4.41 -7.93 -2.21
C ALA A 244 -5.06 -7.93 -0.83
N THR A 245 -5.93 -6.96 -0.55
CA THR A 245 -6.59 -6.81 0.76
C THR A 245 -7.50 -8.00 1.06
N VAL A 246 -8.33 -8.41 0.10
CA VAL A 246 -9.23 -9.57 0.27
C VAL A 246 -8.41 -10.86 0.43
N PHE A 247 -7.40 -11.07 -0.41
CA PHE A 247 -6.54 -12.24 -0.33
C PHE A 247 -5.84 -12.34 1.05
N LEU A 248 -5.28 -11.25 1.54
CA LEU A 248 -4.62 -11.20 2.85
C LEU A 248 -5.60 -11.43 4.01
N ALA A 249 -6.85 -10.96 3.90
CA ALA A 249 -7.89 -11.24 4.89
C ALA A 249 -8.24 -12.73 4.95
N PHE A 250 -8.41 -13.40 3.80
CA PHE A 250 -8.67 -14.84 3.74
C PHE A 250 -7.48 -15.66 4.22
N LEU A 251 -6.26 -15.24 3.87
CA LEU A 251 -5.04 -15.86 4.38
C LEU A 251 -4.96 -15.73 5.90
N TYR A 252 -5.23 -14.54 6.45
CA TYR A 252 -5.29 -14.33 7.90
C TYR A 252 -6.31 -15.28 8.54
N ARG A 253 -7.53 -15.36 8.00
CA ARG A 253 -8.59 -16.27 8.52
C ARG A 253 -8.13 -17.72 8.56
N ARG A 254 -7.43 -18.18 7.52
CA ARG A 254 -6.87 -19.54 7.45
C ARG A 254 -5.71 -19.75 8.44
N LEU A 255 -4.89 -18.73 8.70
CA LEU A 255 -3.82 -18.80 9.69
C LEU A 255 -4.36 -18.73 11.13
N SER A 256 -5.41 -17.94 11.38
CA SER A 256 -6.01 -17.74 12.70
C SER A 256 -6.87 -18.92 13.14
N ASN A 257 -7.54 -19.57 12.18
CA ASN A 257 -8.39 -20.75 12.44
C ASN A 257 -7.58 -22.05 12.54
N GLY A 258 -6.25 -21.95 12.47
CA GLY A 258 -5.34 -23.06 12.68
C GLY A 258 -5.09 -23.89 11.44
N ILE A 259 -3.91 -24.50 11.48
CA ILE A 259 -3.73 -25.89 11.07
C ILE A 259 -4.81 -26.73 11.76
#